data_AF-A0AAV6PDV9-F1
#
_entry.id   AF-A0AAV6PDV9-F1
#
_cell.length_a   1.000
_cell.length_b   1.000
_cell.length_c   1.000
_cell.angle_alpha   90.00
_cell.angle_beta   90.00
_cell.angle_gamma   90.00
#
_symmetry.space_group_name_H-M   'P 1'
#
loop_
_entity.id
_entity.type
_entity.pdbx_description
1 polymer ?
#
loop_
_entity_poly.entity_id
_entity_poly.type
_entity_poly.pdbx_seq_one_letter_code
_entity_poly.pdbx_strand_id
1 'polypeptide(L)' 'PLGHFLEELDVLLSNIPENGPPLVLLGDFNIQSEKSSDLLLLLSSLSLSLAPSPPTHRAGNHLDLIFTRNCSTSDLKI' A
#
# COMPACT_ATOMS: atom_id res chain seq x y z
N PRO A 1 10.31 15.39 2.77
CA PRO A 1 9.10 15.32 3.62
C PRO A 1 8.03 14.50 2.91
N LEU A 2 7.44 13.50 3.57
CA LEU A 2 6.43 12.62 2.95
C LEU A 2 5.06 13.31 2.73
N GLY A 3 4.86 14.52 3.27
CA GLY A 3 3.56 15.22 3.28
C GLY A 3 2.90 15.33 1.90
N HIS A 4 3.60 15.88 0.90
CA HIS A 4 3.04 16.02 -0.45
C HIS A 4 2.68 14.66 -1.09
N PHE A 5 3.49 13.62 -0.85
CA PHE A 5 3.21 12.29 -1.35
C PHE A 5 1.95 11.68 -0.71
N LEU A 6 1.80 11.80 0.61
CA LEU A 6 0.63 11.27 1.32
C LEU A 6 -0.66 12.01 0.94
N GLU A 7 -0.59 13.33 0.78
CA GLU A 7 -1.72 14.14 0.30
C GLU A 7 -2.16 13.75 -1.12
N GLU A 8 -1.20 13.62 -2.06
CA GLU A 8 -1.50 13.20 -3.43
C GLU A 8 -2.06 11.77 -3.49
N LEU A 9 -1.51 10.87 -2.68
CA LEU A 9 -1.97 9.48 -2.60
C LEU A 9 -3.38 9.38 -2.00
N ASP A 10 -3.66 10.15 -0.95
CA ASP A 10 -5.00 10.22 -0.35
C ASP A 10 -6.03 10.69 -1.37
N VAL A 11 -5.76 11.81 -2.06
CA VAL A 11 -6.65 12.33 -3.10
C VAL A 11 -6.87 11.29 -4.20
N LEU A 12 -5.83 10.61 -4.67
CA LEU A 12 -5.95 9.59 -5.71
C LEU A 12 -6.85 8.43 -5.25
N LEU A 13 -6.59 7.87 -4.07
CA LEU A 13 -7.29 6.69 -3.57
C LEU A 13 -8.71 6.99 -3.11
N SER A 14 -8.96 8.19 -2.58
CA SER A 14 -10.29 8.66 -2.17
C SER A 14 -11.26 8.80 -3.36
N ASN A 15 -10.75 8.93 -4.59
CA ASN A 15 -11.60 8.90 -5.79
C ASN A 15 -12.07 7.48 -6.17
N ILE A 16 -11.54 6.43 -5.53
CA ILE A 16 -11.92 5.04 -5.81
C ILE A 16 -12.96 4.61 -4.76
N PRO A 17 -14.23 4.37 -5.16
CA PRO A 17 -15.30 4.09 -4.21
C PRO A 17 -14.98 2.88 -3.34
N GLU A 18 -15.29 2.97 -2.05
CA GLU A 18 -14.97 1.92 -1.07
C GLU A 18 -15.67 0.59 -1.38
N ASN A 19 -16.94 0.66 -1.80
CA ASN A 19 -17.72 -0.48 -2.30
C ASN A 19 -17.48 -0.76 -3.80
N GLY A 20 -16.37 -0.24 -4.33
CA GLY A 20 -15.94 -0.41 -5.71
C GLY A 20 -15.32 -1.77 -5.98
N PRO A 21 -14.75 -1.95 -7.19
CA PRO A 21 -14.05 -3.18 -7.54
C PRO A 21 -12.85 -3.41 -6.61
N PRO A 22 -12.33 -4.65 -6.55
CA PRO A 22 -11.09 -4.93 -5.85
C PRO A 22 -9.95 -4.02 -6.30
N LEU A 23 -9.12 -3.59 -5.35
CA LEU A 23 -8.02 -2.66 -5.58
C LEU A 23 -6.72 -3.27 -5.08
N VAL A 24 -5.68 -3.14 -5.90
CA VAL A 24 -4.31 -3.52 -5.57
C VAL A 24 -3.42 -2.30 -5.78
N LEU A 25 -2.68 -1.91 -4.74
CA LEU A 25 -1.66 -0.87 -4.78
C LEU A 25 -0.28 -1.53 -4.71
N LEU A 26 0.55 -1.26 -5.70
CA LEU A 26 1.91 -1.80 -5.84
C LEU A 26 2.88 -0.63 -5.94
N GLY A 27 3.98 -0.68 -5.20
CA GLY A 27 5.01 0.34 -5.34
C GLY A 27 6.28 0.04 -4.55
N ASP A 28 7.38 0.63 -5.01
CA ASP A 28 8.59 0.82 -4.21
C ASP A 28 8.38 2.04 -3.32
N PHE A 29 8.08 1.80 -2.05
CA PHE A 29 7.82 2.87 -1.09
C PHE A 29 9.13 3.44 -0.52
N ASN A 30 10.21 2.66 -0.52
CA ASN A 30 11.48 3.02 0.09
C ASN A 30 11.35 3.53 1.55
N ILE A 31 10.38 2.98 2.31
CA ILE A 31 10.11 3.40 3.70
C ILE A 31 10.77 2.43 4.68
N GLN A 32 11.63 2.98 5.55
CA GLN A 32 12.16 2.28 6.72
C GLN A 32 11.04 2.16 7.78
N SER A 33 10.86 0.99 8.40
CA SER A 33 9.65 0.63 9.16
C SER A 33 9.28 1.60 10.31
N GLU A 34 10.24 2.36 10.85
CA GLU A 34 9.97 3.38 11.87
C GLU A 34 9.32 4.68 11.33
N LYS A 35 9.31 4.90 10.01
CA LYS A 35 8.70 6.08 9.36
C LYS A 35 7.44 5.77 8.56
N SER A 36 6.93 4.54 8.63
CA SER A 36 5.77 4.08 7.87
C SER A 36 4.43 4.31 8.56
N SER A 37 4.39 4.81 9.80
CA SER A 37 3.15 4.94 10.57
C SER A 37 2.08 5.72 9.81
N ASP A 38 2.44 6.86 9.23
CA ASP A 38 1.45 7.77 8.62
C ASP A 38 0.91 7.19 7.31
N LEU A 39 1.76 6.53 6.51
CA LEU A 39 1.32 5.81 5.32
C LEU A 39 0.40 4.64 5.70
N LEU A 40 0.81 3.82 6.68
CA LEU A 40 0.03 2.67 7.09
C LEU A 40 -1.32 3.08 7.69
N LEU A 41 -1.36 4.19 8.44
CA LEU A 41 -2.60 4.78 8.95
C LEU A 41 -3.50 5.29 7.82
N LEU A 42 -2.94 6.02 6.85
CA LEU A 42 -3.69 6.49 5.67
C LEU A 42 -4.30 5.32 4.90
N LEU A 43 -3.48 4.33 4.53
CA LEU A 43 -3.94 3.18 3.76
C LEU A 43 -4.98 2.35 4.54
N SER A 44 -4.77 2.17 5.85
CA SER A 44 -5.75 1.49 6.71
C SER A 44 -7.08 2.24 6.76
N SER A 45 -7.08 3.59 6.73
CA SER A 45 -8.31 4.40 6.73
C SER A 45 -9.12 4.24 5.44
N LEU A 46 -8.47 3.81 4.36
CA LEU A 46 -9.06 3.56 3.04
C LEU A 46 -9.37 2.08 2.79
N SER A 47 -9.39 1.27 3.86
CA SER A 47 -9.65 -0.16 3.84
C SER A 47 -8.62 -0.95 3.00
N LEU A 48 -7.39 -0.43 2.86
CA LEU A 48 -6.24 -1.12 2.27
C LEU A 48 -5.41 -1.80 3.35
N SER A 49 -5.10 -3.07 3.13
CA SER A 49 -4.31 -3.90 4.04
C SER A 49 -3.00 -4.33 3.38
N LEU A 50 -1.91 -4.36 4.15
CA LEU A 50 -0.62 -4.84 3.67
C LEU A 50 -0.72 -6.34 3.40
N ALA A 51 -0.49 -6.73 2.15
CA ALA A 51 -0.40 -8.13 1.78
C ALA A 51 0.99 -8.68 2.16
N PRO A 52 1.07 -9.93 2.64
CA PRO A 52 2.34 -10.56 2.92
C PRO A 52 3.15 -10.76 1.64
N SER A 53 4.42 -10.37 1.67
CA SER A 53 5.38 -10.59 0.60
C SER A 53 6.72 -11.06 1.17
N PRO A 54 7.52 -11.82 0.40
CA PRO A 54 8.91 -12.05 0.76
C PRO A 54 9.72 -10.74 0.67
N PRO A 55 10.89 -10.66 1.32
CA PRO A 55 11.76 -9.49 1.20
C PRO A 55 12.11 -9.20 -0.26
N THR A 56 11.98 -7.94 -0.66
CA THR A 56 12.15 -7.50 -2.05
C THR A 56 13.52 -6.88 -2.32
N HIS A 57 14.30 -6.64 -1.27
CA HIS A 57 15.64 -6.08 -1.35
C HIS A 57 16.70 -6.88 -0.59
N ARG A 58 17.97 -6.60 -0.91
CA ARG A 58 19.14 -7.20 -0.24
C ARG A 58 19.10 -6.90 1.26
N ALA A 59 19.67 -7.80 2.06
CA ALA A 59 19.66 -7.76 3.52
C ALA A 59 18.28 -7.96 4.20
N GLY A 60 17.26 -8.43 3.47
CA GLY A 60 15.97 -8.80 4.07
C GLY A 60 14.98 -7.63 4.22
N ASN A 61 15.23 -6.51 3.54
CA ASN A 61 14.36 -5.35 3.58
C ASN A 61 13.12 -5.53 2.68
N HIS A 62 11.99 -4.98 3.13
CA HIS A 62 10.74 -4.92 2.39
C HIS A 62 10.50 -3.45 2.01
N LEU A 63 10.97 -3.06 0.82
CA LEU A 63 10.79 -1.69 0.32
C LEU A 63 9.70 -1.61 -0.73
N ASP A 64 9.51 -2.70 -1.47
CA ASP A 64 8.39 -2.88 -2.37
C ASP A 64 7.24 -3.53 -1.59
N LEU A 65 6.13 -2.80 -1.48
CA LEU A 65 4.97 -3.23 -0.70
C LEU A 65 3.75 -3.41 -1.60
N ILE A 66 2.86 -4.30 -1.17
CA ILE A 66 1.61 -4.62 -1.84
C ILE A 66 0.48 -4.35 -0.86
N PHE A 67 -0.48 -3.52 -1.23
CA PHE A 67 -1.69 -3.31 -0.44
C PHE A 67 -2.92 -3.74 -1.23
N THR A 68 -3.87 -4.37 -0.55
CA THR A 68 -5.09 -4.91 -1.17
C THR A 68 -6.34 -4.46 -0.44
N ARG A 69 -7.41 -4.23 -1.21
CA ARG A 69 -8.77 -3.99 -0.73
C ARG A 69 -9.73 -4.90 -1.49
N ASN A 70 -10.61 -5.59 -0.77
CA ASN A 70 -11.62 -6.52 -1.32
C ASN A 70 -11.05 -7.64 -2.22
N CYS A 71 -9.78 -8.01 -2.08
CA CYS A 71 -9.15 -9.14 -2.76
C CYS A 71 -7.90 -9.63 -2.00
N SER A 72 -7.40 -10.80 -2.42
CA SER A 72 -6.11 -11.35 -2.03
C SER A 72 -5.14 -11.32 -3.21
N THR A 73 -3.83 -11.24 -2.94
CA THR A 73 -2.79 -11.39 -3.98
C THR A 73 -2.82 -12.76 -4.64
N SER A 74 -3.39 -13.78 -3.99
CA SER A 74 -3.63 -15.10 -4.59
C SER A 74 -4.65 -15.08 -5.73
N ASP A 75 -5.47 -14.04 -5.81
CA ASP A 75 -6.50 -13.88 -6.85
C ASP A 75 -5.90 -13.31 -8.14
N LEU A 76 -4.68 -12.75 -8.07
CA LEU A 76 -3.93 -12.29 -9.23
C LEU A 76 -3.36 -13.49 -9.99
N LYS A 77 -3.97 -13.82 -11.11
CA LYS A 77 -3.43 -14.76 -12.09
C LYS A 77 -2.78 -13.95 -13.21
N ILE A 78 -1.47 -14.15 -13.39
CA ILE A 78 -0.68 -13.62 -14.52
C ILE A 78 -0.70 -14.65 -15.64
#